data_AF-A0A6G9CK57-F1
#
_entry.id   AF-A0A6G9CK57-F1
#
_cell.length_a   1.000
_cell.length_b   1.000
_cell.length_c   1.000
_cell.angle_alpha   90.00
_cell.angle_beta   90.00
_cell.angle_gamma   90.00
#
_symmetry.space_group_name_H-M   'P 1'
#
loop_
_entity.id
_entity.type
_entity.pdbx_description
1 polymer ?
#
loop_
_entity_poly.entity_id
_entity_poly.type
_entity_poly.pdbx_seq_one_letter_code
_entity_poly.pdbx_strand_id
1 'polypeptide(L)'
;MTDEAQSRYALSFTSGGLLAREGVSVAAIYLESHDWQATRVRVVDGNLLQARTTSSLGRVSRETVQRLAALGDDEIELLVEGSPSEQHHLMWAAACRRYVLIGDFAEEVLRERFLLMRPTLDVEDFDRFITGKSLWHPELEGLKSSTRQKLRQTLFRMLREAGLYTDAGHIIPAVISGRVTEVLDRRTPSDLRFFPMVTPFTSSGDQVER
;
A
#
# COMPACT_ATOMS: atom_id res chain seq x y z
N MET A 1 -18.50 20.67 -7.84
CA MET A 1 -18.50 20.63 -6.36
C MET A 1 -19.40 19.48 -5.95
N THR A 2 -18.89 18.27 -6.13
CA THR A 2 -19.58 17.03 -5.75
C THR A 2 -19.02 16.61 -4.41
N ASP A 3 -19.88 16.75 -3.42
CA ASP A 3 -19.78 16.19 -2.07
C ASP A 3 -19.80 14.65 -2.19
N GLU A 4 -18.69 14.06 -2.64
CA GLU A 4 -18.42 12.68 -2.27
C GLU A 4 -18.08 12.74 -0.79
N ALA A 5 -19.00 12.26 0.05
CA ALA A 5 -18.75 12.07 1.47
C ALA A 5 -17.44 11.30 1.62
N GLN A 6 -16.35 12.01 1.90
CA GLN A 6 -15.02 11.44 1.97
C GLN A 6 -15.04 10.42 3.12
N SER A 7 -15.01 9.14 2.75
CA SER A 7 -15.09 8.07 3.73
C SER A 7 -13.97 8.25 4.75
N ARG A 8 -14.35 8.16 6.04
CA ARG A 8 -13.43 8.26 7.18
C ARG A 8 -12.19 7.40 6.95
N TYR A 9 -11.00 7.94 7.19
CA TYR A 9 -9.75 7.19 7.10
C TYR A 9 -9.68 6.07 8.13
N ALA A 10 -9.38 4.87 7.65
CA ALA A 10 -8.97 3.76 8.51
C ALA A 10 -7.50 3.96 8.94
N LEU A 11 -7.26 4.10 10.24
CA LEU A 11 -5.93 4.36 10.81
C LEU A 11 -5.29 3.12 11.45
N SER A 12 -5.87 1.94 11.24
CA SER A 12 -5.45 0.68 11.86
C SER A 12 -4.21 0.03 11.23
N PHE A 13 -3.56 0.68 10.27
CA PHE A 13 -2.40 0.15 9.54
C PHE A 13 -1.09 0.11 10.34
N THR A 14 -1.12 0.46 11.63
CA THR A 14 0.08 0.50 12.49
C THR A 14 0.59 -0.89 12.90
N SER A 15 -0.12 -1.95 12.52
CA SER A 15 0.20 -3.35 12.79
C SER A 15 1.16 -3.90 11.75
N GLY A 16 2.46 -3.92 12.07
CA GLY A 16 3.49 -4.44 11.16
C GLY A 16 4.01 -3.41 10.16
N GLY A 17 4.98 -3.81 9.35
CA GLY A 17 5.48 -3.03 8.21
C GLY A 17 4.58 -3.25 6.98
N LEU A 18 5.18 -3.44 5.82
CA LEU A 18 4.57 -3.75 4.53
C LEU A 18 4.01 -5.18 4.47
N LEU A 19 4.63 -6.10 5.21
CA LEU A 19 4.23 -7.51 5.35
C LEU A 19 4.36 -8.31 4.05
N ALA A 20 5.37 -8.06 3.22
CA ALA A 20 5.49 -8.75 1.93
C ALA A 20 5.75 -10.25 2.06
N ARG A 21 6.64 -10.66 2.98
CA ARG A 21 6.90 -12.08 3.25
C ARG A 21 5.64 -12.79 3.73
N GLU A 22 4.93 -12.20 4.69
CA GLU A 22 3.67 -12.74 5.18
C GLU A 22 2.61 -12.74 4.08
N GLY A 23 2.58 -11.70 3.25
CA GLY A 23 1.71 -11.55 2.08
C GLY A 23 1.84 -12.73 1.13
N VAL A 24 3.06 -13.07 0.73
CA VAL A 24 3.34 -14.22 -0.16
C VAL A 24 2.86 -15.54 0.46
N SER A 25 3.16 -15.77 1.75
CA SER A 25 2.74 -16.99 2.44
C SER A 25 1.22 -17.11 2.56
N VAL A 26 0.53 -16.03 2.90
CA VAL A 26 -0.94 -16.02 3.02
C VAL A 26 -1.61 -16.10 1.65
N ALA A 27 -1.05 -15.44 0.63
CA ALA A 27 -1.52 -15.49 -0.75
C ALA A 27 -1.47 -16.91 -1.32
N ALA A 28 -0.37 -17.64 -1.11
CA ALA A 28 -0.26 -19.03 -1.56
C ALA A 28 -1.34 -19.94 -0.96
N ILE A 29 -1.70 -19.72 0.32
CA ILE A 29 -2.78 -20.46 0.99
C ILE A 29 -4.14 -20.05 0.44
N TYR A 30 -4.34 -18.75 0.17
CA TYR A 30 -5.57 -18.25 -0.40
C TYR A 30 -5.87 -18.89 -1.76
N LEU A 31 -4.87 -18.98 -2.65
CA LEU A 31 -5.04 -19.59 -3.97
C LEU A 31 -5.46 -21.06 -3.95
N GLU A 32 -5.34 -21.77 -2.83
CA GLU A 32 -5.84 -23.15 -2.72
C GLU A 32 -7.37 -23.22 -2.59
N SER A 33 -8.03 -22.15 -2.13
CA SER A 33 -9.46 -22.17 -1.78
C SER A 33 -10.26 -20.94 -2.21
N HIS A 34 -9.59 -19.85 -2.56
CA HIS A 34 -10.16 -18.52 -2.80
C HIS A 34 -11.09 -18.01 -1.67
N ASP A 35 -10.87 -18.49 -0.44
CA ASP A 35 -11.66 -18.11 0.74
C ASP A 35 -10.76 -17.48 1.81
N TRP A 36 -10.93 -16.17 2.03
CA TRP A 36 -10.17 -15.41 3.02
C TRP A 36 -10.40 -15.86 4.47
N GLN A 37 -11.61 -16.33 4.80
CA GLN A 37 -11.94 -16.81 6.13
C GLN A 37 -11.27 -18.16 6.38
N ALA A 38 -11.37 -19.09 5.43
CA ALA A 38 -10.67 -20.38 5.50
C ALA A 38 -9.14 -20.19 5.56
N THR A 39 -8.62 -19.30 4.71
CA THR A 39 -7.20 -18.91 4.69
C THR A 39 -6.74 -18.44 6.06
N ARG A 40 -7.48 -17.52 6.67
CA ARG A 40 -7.12 -16.97 7.99
C ARG A 40 -7.12 -18.04 9.08
N VAL A 41 -8.10 -18.93 9.09
CA VAL A 41 -8.16 -20.06 10.04
C VAL A 41 -6.92 -20.93 9.89
N ARG A 42 -6.59 -21.36 8.66
CA ARG A 42 -5.43 -22.22 8.39
C ARG A 42 -4.09 -21.57 8.78
N VAL A 43 -3.92 -20.29 8.49
CA VAL A 43 -2.71 -19.53 8.87
C VAL A 43 -2.51 -19.49 10.39
N VAL A 44 -3.60 -19.25 11.12
CA VAL A 44 -3.56 -19.13 12.59
C VAL A 44 -3.37 -20.50 13.24
N ASP A 45 -4.15 -21.51 12.84
CA ASP A 45 -4.10 -22.85 13.44
C ASP A 45 -2.76 -23.54 13.17
N GLY A 46 -2.16 -23.30 12.01
CA GLY A 46 -0.85 -23.83 11.65
C GLY A 46 0.36 -23.00 12.10
N ASN A 47 0.15 -21.82 12.72
CA ASN A 47 1.21 -20.82 12.97
C ASN A 47 2.15 -20.61 11.77
N LEU A 48 1.57 -20.49 10.57
CA LEU A 48 2.33 -20.51 9.32
C LEU A 48 3.21 -19.26 9.12
N LEU A 49 2.96 -18.21 9.90
CA LEU A 49 3.79 -17.00 9.94
C LEU A 49 4.92 -17.07 11.00
N GLN A 50 5.03 -18.19 11.72
CA GLN A 50 6.03 -18.45 12.76
C GLN A 50 6.09 -17.33 13.82
N ALA A 51 4.92 -16.86 14.24
CA ALA A 51 4.83 -15.79 15.22
C ALA A 51 5.15 -16.32 16.62
N ARG A 52 5.76 -15.46 17.45
CA ARG A 52 6.17 -15.82 18.83
C ARG A 52 4.99 -15.94 19.80
N THR A 53 3.84 -15.34 19.47
CA THR A 53 2.65 -15.36 20.32
C THR A 53 1.38 -15.47 19.47
N THR A 54 0.34 -16.11 20.00
CA THR A 54 -0.99 -16.18 19.34
C THR A 54 -1.58 -14.80 19.09
N SER A 55 -1.35 -13.84 19.98
CA SER A 55 -1.82 -12.45 19.82
C SER A 55 -1.16 -11.74 18.64
N SER A 56 0.16 -11.92 18.47
CA SER A 56 0.88 -11.35 17.32
C SER A 56 0.50 -12.05 16.02
N LEU A 57 0.36 -13.39 16.05
CA LEU A 57 -0.12 -14.18 14.92
C LEU A 57 -1.48 -13.69 14.42
N GLY A 58 -2.45 -13.58 15.32
CA GLY A 58 -3.81 -13.17 14.97
C GLY A 58 -3.89 -11.75 14.40
N ARG A 59 -3.07 -10.83 14.92
CA ARG A 59 -2.99 -9.45 14.43
C ARG A 59 -2.34 -9.36 13.06
N VAL A 60 -1.18 -10.01 12.87
CA VAL A 60 -0.47 -10.00 11.59
C VAL A 60 -1.29 -10.70 10.52
N SER A 61 -1.85 -11.88 10.81
CA SER A 61 -2.69 -12.62 9.85
C SER A 61 -3.91 -11.80 9.42
N ARG A 62 -4.57 -11.11 10.36
CA ARG A 62 -5.70 -10.22 10.02
C ARG A 62 -5.27 -9.08 9.12
N GLU A 63 -4.17 -8.40 9.46
CA GLU A 63 -3.66 -7.28 8.67
C GLU A 63 -3.26 -7.72 7.26
N THR A 64 -2.53 -8.83 7.14
CA THR A 64 -2.12 -9.39 5.85
C THR A 64 -3.33 -9.72 4.99
N VAL A 65 -4.31 -10.46 5.52
CA VAL A 65 -5.55 -10.80 4.77
C VAL A 65 -6.29 -9.53 4.33
N GLN A 66 -6.38 -8.51 5.19
CA GLN A 66 -7.07 -7.27 4.84
C GLN A 66 -6.41 -6.51 3.68
N ARG A 67 -5.08 -6.55 3.57
CA ARG A 67 -4.35 -5.93 2.44
C ARG A 67 -4.48 -6.78 1.19
N LEU A 68 -4.26 -8.09 1.31
CA LEU A 68 -4.37 -9.01 0.17
C LEU A 68 -5.78 -9.00 -0.44
N ALA A 69 -6.82 -8.91 0.38
CA ALA A 69 -8.20 -8.80 -0.11
C ALA A 69 -8.50 -7.51 -0.91
N ALA A 70 -7.58 -6.55 -0.95
CA ALA A 70 -7.67 -5.38 -1.83
C ALA A 70 -7.06 -5.62 -3.24
N LEU A 71 -6.40 -6.76 -3.43
CA LEU A 71 -5.89 -7.23 -4.72
C LEU A 71 -6.90 -8.17 -5.39
N GLY A 72 -6.88 -8.21 -6.72
CA GLY A 72 -7.58 -9.22 -7.52
C GLY A 72 -6.80 -10.55 -7.56
N ASP A 73 -7.45 -11.62 -8.02
CA ASP A 73 -6.85 -12.95 -8.06
C ASP A 73 -5.58 -12.98 -8.92
N ASP A 74 -5.57 -12.29 -10.06
CA ASP A 74 -4.41 -12.16 -10.96
C ASP A 74 -3.22 -11.45 -10.29
N GLU A 75 -3.50 -10.42 -9.48
CA GLU A 75 -2.49 -9.73 -8.69
C GLU A 75 -1.96 -10.60 -7.54
N ILE A 76 -2.81 -11.46 -6.96
CA ILE A 76 -2.43 -12.41 -5.91
C ILE A 76 -1.57 -13.54 -6.48
N GLU A 77 -1.90 -14.07 -7.66
CA GLU A 77 -1.06 -15.02 -8.40
C GLU A 77 0.32 -14.41 -8.68
N LEU A 78 0.34 -13.20 -9.24
CA LEU A 78 1.57 -12.49 -9.52
C LEU A 78 2.39 -12.20 -8.26
N LEU A 79 1.75 -11.97 -7.11
CA LEU A 79 2.43 -11.81 -5.83
C LEU A 79 3.18 -13.09 -5.43
N VAL A 80 2.58 -14.27 -5.61
CA VAL A 80 3.21 -15.55 -5.25
C VAL A 80 4.38 -15.89 -6.17
N GLU A 81 4.25 -15.61 -7.47
CA GLU A 81 5.27 -15.89 -8.49
C GLU A 81 6.32 -14.78 -8.66
N GLY A 82 6.06 -13.61 -8.06
CA GLY A 82 6.84 -12.40 -8.22
C GLY A 82 8.25 -12.47 -7.65
N SER A 83 9.16 -11.69 -8.21
CA SER A 83 10.44 -11.39 -7.55
C SER A 83 10.21 -10.57 -6.26
N PRO A 84 11.19 -10.51 -5.34
CA PRO A 84 11.03 -9.73 -4.12
C PRO A 84 10.65 -8.26 -4.35
N SER A 85 11.16 -7.62 -5.41
CA SER A 85 10.78 -6.23 -5.75
C SER A 85 9.33 -6.13 -6.20
N GLU A 86 8.85 -7.09 -6.98
CA GLU A 86 7.45 -7.11 -7.43
C GLU A 86 6.49 -7.39 -6.27
N GLN A 87 6.88 -8.30 -5.37
CA GLN A 87 6.14 -8.57 -4.14
C GLN A 87 6.01 -7.32 -3.27
N HIS A 88 7.09 -6.56 -3.12
CA HIS A 88 7.07 -5.28 -2.43
C HIS A 88 6.16 -4.25 -3.10
N HIS A 89 6.22 -4.10 -4.43
CA HIS A 89 5.36 -3.17 -5.14
C HIS A 89 3.87 -3.54 -5.05
N LEU A 90 3.52 -4.82 -5.23
CA LEU A 90 2.14 -5.29 -5.10
C LEU A 90 1.60 -5.10 -3.69
N MET A 91 2.42 -5.36 -2.67
CA MET A 91 2.02 -5.13 -1.28
C MET A 91 1.94 -3.65 -0.92
N TRP A 92 2.72 -2.78 -1.57
CA TRP A 92 2.57 -1.33 -1.45
C TRP A 92 1.26 -0.85 -2.06
N ALA A 93 0.93 -1.30 -3.27
CA ALA A 93 -0.36 -1.03 -3.90
C ALA A 93 -1.53 -1.53 -3.04
N ALA A 94 -1.44 -2.76 -2.51
CA ALA A 94 -2.43 -3.33 -1.59
C ALA A 94 -2.63 -2.47 -0.34
N ALA A 95 -1.55 -1.95 0.25
CA ALA A 95 -1.62 -1.05 1.40
C ALA A 95 -2.28 0.30 1.04
N CYS A 96 -1.95 0.87 -0.12
CA CYS A 96 -2.54 2.11 -0.62
C CYS A 96 -4.05 1.96 -0.88
N ARG A 97 -4.46 0.84 -1.48
CA ARG A 97 -5.89 0.52 -1.69
C ARG A 97 -6.64 0.29 -0.39
N ARG A 98 -6.03 -0.44 0.54
CA ARG A 98 -6.66 -0.77 1.82
C ARG A 98 -6.82 0.46 2.71
N TYR A 99 -5.86 1.38 2.65
CA TYR A 99 -5.81 2.56 3.51
C TYR A 99 -5.68 3.81 2.66
N VAL A 100 -6.82 4.49 2.43
CA VAL A 100 -6.89 5.71 1.62
C VAL A 100 -5.89 6.77 2.08
N LEU A 101 -5.62 6.90 3.40
CA LEU A 101 -4.60 7.83 3.90
C LEU A 101 -3.19 7.55 3.35
N ILE A 102 -2.84 6.26 3.19
CA ILE A 102 -1.56 5.85 2.61
C ILE A 102 -1.57 6.14 1.11
N GLY A 103 -2.65 5.80 0.41
CA GLY A 103 -2.81 6.08 -1.02
C GLY A 103 -2.71 7.56 -1.36
N ASP A 104 -3.42 8.41 -0.60
CA ASP A 104 -3.36 9.86 -0.75
C ASP A 104 -1.96 10.40 -0.46
N PHE A 105 -1.27 9.92 0.59
CA PHE A 105 0.12 10.31 0.84
C PHE A 105 1.06 9.89 -0.30
N ALA A 106 0.85 8.69 -0.85
CA ALA A 106 1.65 8.17 -1.95
C ALA A 106 1.51 9.03 -3.21
N GLU A 107 0.29 9.49 -3.52
CA GLU A 107 0.03 10.31 -4.70
C GLU A 107 0.35 11.80 -4.48
N GLU A 108 -0.20 12.39 -3.42
CA GLU A 108 -0.16 13.84 -3.17
C GLU A 108 1.17 14.30 -2.57
N VAL A 109 1.97 13.40 -2.00
CA VAL A 109 3.25 13.77 -1.38
C VAL A 109 4.42 13.05 -2.02
N LEU A 110 4.44 11.72 -1.99
CA LEU A 110 5.57 10.94 -2.50
C LEU A 110 5.74 11.15 -4.02
N ARG A 111 4.69 10.92 -4.80
CA ARG A 111 4.74 11.05 -6.25
C ARG A 111 4.84 12.52 -6.69
N GLU A 112 4.05 13.42 -6.10
CA GLU A 112 4.13 14.85 -6.44
C GLU A 112 5.55 15.41 -6.26
N ARG A 113 6.21 15.12 -5.13
CA ARG A 113 7.58 15.58 -4.89
C ARG A 113 8.58 15.01 -5.88
N PHE A 114 8.44 13.72 -6.24
CA PHE A 114 9.23 13.12 -7.30
C PHE A 114 9.05 13.87 -8.63
N LEU A 115 7.81 14.14 -9.04
CA LEU A 115 7.50 14.85 -10.29
C LEU A 115 8.02 16.30 -10.28
N LEU A 116 8.03 16.95 -9.12
CA LEU A 116 8.58 18.29 -8.91
C LEU A 116 10.10 18.31 -8.71
N MET A 117 10.79 17.17 -8.90
CA MET A 117 12.24 17.03 -8.71
C MET A 117 12.71 17.46 -7.31
N ARG A 118 11.88 17.20 -6.30
CA ARG A 118 12.20 17.38 -4.87
C ARG A 118 12.56 16.01 -4.29
N PRO A 119 13.85 15.65 -4.28
CA PRO A 119 14.27 14.26 -4.02
C PRO A 119 14.18 13.86 -2.55
N THR A 120 13.87 14.79 -1.65
CA THR A 120 13.76 14.53 -0.22
C THR A 120 12.32 14.41 0.22
N LEU A 121 12.06 13.55 1.20
CA LEU A 121 10.76 13.42 1.87
C LEU A 121 11.03 13.35 3.37
N ASP A 122 10.56 14.33 4.13
CA ASP A 122 10.87 14.44 5.56
C ASP A 122 9.64 14.26 6.46
N VAL A 123 9.88 14.39 7.76
CA VAL A 123 8.85 14.24 8.79
C VAL A 123 7.82 15.35 8.68
N GLU A 124 8.28 16.55 8.38
CA GLU A 124 7.51 17.76 8.23
C GLU A 124 6.55 17.66 7.03
N ASP A 125 6.94 16.98 5.95
CA ASP A 125 6.07 16.70 4.81
C ASP A 125 4.85 15.86 5.23
N PHE A 126 5.05 14.84 6.08
CA PHE A 126 3.95 14.07 6.66
C PHE A 126 3.08 14.91 7.59
N ASP A 127 3.68 15.74 8.44
CA ASP A 127 2.92 16.58 9.37
C ASP A 127 2.09 17.65 8.63
N ARG A 128 2.62 18.24 7.55
CA ARG A 128 1.87 19.14 6.66
C ARG A 128 0.72 18.40 5.98
N PHE A 129 0.96 17.21 5.45
CA PHE A 129 -0.07 16.37 4.84
C PHE A 129 -1.22 16.07 5.80
N ILE A 130 -0.94 15.59 7.01
CA ILE A 130 -1.97 15.30 8.02
C ILE A 130 -2.73 16.56 8.41
N THR A 131 -2.04 17.68 8.56
CA THR A 131 -2.67 18.97 8.91
C THR A 131 -3.61 19.42 7.79
N GLY A 132 -3.19 19.32 6.53
CA GLY A 132 -4.04 19.62 5.37
C GLY A 132 -5.29 18.72 5.31
N LYS A 133 -5.11 17.41 5.47
CA LYS A 133 -6.23 16.44 5.47
C LYS A 133 -7.19 16.64 6.65
N SER A 134 -6.70 17.07 7.82
CA SER A 134 -7.56 17.28 9.00
C SER A 134 -8.65 18.35 8.81
N LEU A 135 -8.53 19.24 7.82
CA LEU A 135 -9.56 20.21 7.47
C LEU A 135 -10.87 19.55 7.00
N TRP A 136 -10.77 18.35 6.42
CA TRP A 136 -11.91 17.60 5.85
C TRP A 136 -12.10 16.22 6.50
N HIS A 137 -11.14 15.78 7.31
CA HIS A 137 -11.13 14.49 8.01
C HIS A 137 -11.02 14.69 9.53
N PRO A 138 -12.15 14.84 10.26
CA PRO A 138 -12.17 15.13 11.70
C PRO A 138 -11.44 14.09 12.57
N GLU A 139 -11.37 12.83 12.10
CA GLU A 139 -10.61 11.77 12.75
C GLU A 139 -9.09 12.04 12.81
N LEU A 140 -8.58 12.96 12.00
CA LEU A 140 -7.17 13.38 12.00
C LEU A 140 -6.91 14.56 12.95
N GLU A 141 -7.90 15.43 13.18
CA GLU A 141 -7.80 16.58 14.08
C GLU A 141 -7.56 16.14 15.53
N GLY A 142 -8.31 15.12 15.98
CA GLY A 142 -8.22 14.57 17.34
C GLY A 142 -7.07 13.60 17.60
N LEU A 143 -6.09 13.48 16.70
CA LEU A 143 -5.01 12.51 16.87
C LEU A 143 -4.08 12.90 18.01
N LYS A 144 -3.91 11.98 18.97
CA LYS A 144 -2.84 12.07 19.95
C LYS A 144 -1.48 12.10 19.25
N SER A 145 -0.52 12.84 19.81
CA SER A 145 0.85 12.92 19.29
C SER A 145 1.50 11.54 19.09
N SER A 146 1.27 10.62 20.03
CA SER A 146 1.76 9.24 19.95
C SER A 146 1.14 8.45 18.79
N THR A 147 -0.15 8.65 18.50
CA THR A 147 -0.82 8.02 17.35
C THR A 147 -0.27 8.58 16.04
N ARG A 148 -0.14 9.91 15.92
CA ARG A 148 0.44 10.55 14.73
C ARG A 148 1.87 10.06 14.48
N GLN A 149 2.69 10.02 15.52
CA GLN A 149 4.05 9.48 15.45
C GLN A 149 4.05 8.01 14.99
N LYS A 150 3.12 7.19 15.48
CA LYS A 150 3.04 5.79 15.10
C LYS A 150 2.62 5.59 13.64
N LEU A 151 1.64 6.35 13.16
CA LEU A 151 1.22 6.34 11.75
C LEU A 151 2.41 6.71 10.85
N ARG A 152 3.10 7.80 11.17
CA ARG A 152 4.30 8.24 10.45
C ARG A 152 5.37 7.15 10.42
N GLN A 153 5.75 6.62 11.58
CA GLN A 153 6.77 5.57 11.68
C GLN A 153 6.42 4.35 10.83
N THR A 154 5.17 3.90 10.88
CA THR A 154 4.74 2.75 10.08
C THR A 154 4.72 3.07 8.59
N LEU A 155 4.23 4.25 8.17
CA LEU A 155 4.22 4.67 6.76
C LEU A 155 5.64 4.72 6.18
N PHE A 156 6.56 5.43 6.83
CA PHE A 156 7.94 5.53 6.36
C PHE A 156 8.66 4.19 6.37
N ARG A 157 8.32 3.30 7.30
CA ARG A 157 8.82 1.91 7.28
C ARG A 157 8.32 1.15 6.05
N MET A 158 7.03 1.28 5.72
CA MET A 158 6.48 0.64 4.52
C MET A 158 7.13 1.17 3.23
N LEU A 159 7.40 2.47 3.14
CA LEU A 159 8.14 3.05 2.01
C LEU A 159 9.55 2.47 1.85
N ARG A 160 10.27 2.28 2.95
CA ARG A 160 11.61 1.64 2.93
C ARG A 160 11.53 0.20 2.49
N GLU A 161 10.61 -0.56 3.07
CA GLU A 161 10.38 -1.97 2.71
C GLU A 161 9.92 -2.10 1.25
N ALA A 162 9.20 -1.11 0.72
CA ALA A 162 8.81 -1.04 -0.68
C ALA A 162 9.95 -0.62 -1.64
N GLY A 163 11.11 -0.22 -1.13
CA GLY A 163 12.22 0.28 -1.94
C GLY A 163 11.99 1.67 -2.53
N LEU A 164 11.08 2.47 -1.96
CA LEU A 164 10.67 3.79 -2.45
C LEU A 164 11.30 4.96 -1.68
N TYR A 165 12.00 4.65 -0.59
CA TYR A 165 12.57 5.65 0.31
C TYR A 165 13.84 5.12 1.01
N THR A 166 14.85 5.97 1.17
CA THR A 166 16.11 5.65 1.87
C THR A 166 16.09 6.11 3.33
N ASP A 167 16.93 5.52 4.18
CA ASP A 167 17.13 6.01 5.56
C ASP A 167 17.67 7.45 5.63
N ALA A 168 18.30 7.93 4.55
CA ALA A 168 18.85 9.28 4.43
C ALA A 168 17.81 10.35 4.05
N GLY A 169 16.54 9.98 3.84
CA GLY A 169 15.50 10.96 3.53
C GLY A 169 15.18 11.11 2.05
N HIS A 170 15.72 10.25 1.19
CA HIS A 170 15.57 10.38 -0.26
C HIS A 170 14.49 9.47 -0.84
N ILE A 171 13.69 10.02 -1.75
CA ILE A 171 12.75 9.28 -2.59
C ILE A 171 13.55 8.49 -3.63
N ILE A 172 13.20 7.20 -3.77
CA ILE A 172 13.78 6.32 -4.79
C ILE A 172 12.74 6.18 -5.91
N PRO A 173 13.09 6.51 -7.18
CA PRO A 173 12.19 6.31 -8.30
C PRO A 173 11.82 4.84 -8.46
N ALA A 174 10.53 4.55 -8.68
CA ALA A 174 10.06 3.17 -8.82
C ALA A 174 10.42 2.61 -10.21
N VAL A 175 11.11 1.47 -10.24
CA VAL A 175 11.33 0.68 -11.46
C VAL A 175 10.40 -0.53 -11.41
N ILE A 176 9.24 -0.39 -12.04
CA ILE A 176 8.20 -1.42 -12.03
C ILE A 176 8.35 -2.31 -13.27
N SER A 177 8.24 -3.62 -13.09
CA SER A 177 8.28 -4.57 -14.21
C SER A 177 7.05 -4.41 -15.12
N GLY A 178 7.15 -4.84 -16.37
CA GLY A 178 6.05 -4.76 -17.33
C GLY A 178 4.78 -5.47 -16.85
N ARG A 179 4.92 -6.68 -16.29
CA ARG A 179 3.78 -7.46 -15.76
C ARG A 179 3.10 -6.82 -14.55
N VAL A 180 3.87 -6.21 -13.64
CA VAL A 180 3.28 -5.46 -12.51
C VAL A 180 2.63 -4.17 -13.01
N THR A 181 3.26 -3.49 -13.96
CA THR A 181 2.68 -2.29 -14.58
C THR A 181 1.32 -2.61 -15.20
N GLU A 182 1.23 -3.70 -15.96
CA GLU A 182 0.01 -4.12 -16.62
C GLU A 182 -1.14 -4.35 -15.62
N VAL A 183 -0.91 -5.11 -14.54
CA VAL A 183 -1.98 -5.38 -13.56
C VAL A 183 -2.41 -4.12 -12.79
N LEU A 184 -1.46 -3.22 -12.47
CA LEU A 184 -1.75 -1.98 -11.75
C LEU A 184 -2.48 -0.95 -12.63
N ASP A 185 -2.23 -0.96 -13.94
CA ASP A 185 -2.84 -0.01 -14.90
C ASP A 185 -4.26 -0.42 -15.32
N ARG A 186 -4.67 -1.68 -15.11
CA ARG A 186 -6.06 -2.13 -15.34
C ARG A 186 -7.08 -1.42 -14.45
N ARG A 187 -6.65 -0.79 -13.37
CA ARG A 187 -7.51 -0.03 -12.44
C ARG A 187 -7.74 1.38 -12.96
N THR A 188 -8.90 1.94 -12.65
CA THR A 188 -9.20 3.36 -12.92
C THR A 188 -9.61 4.06 -11.62
N PRO A 189 -8.85 5.07 -11.15
CA PRO A 189 -7.55 5.50 -11.67
C PRO A 189 -6.45 4.42 -11.53
N SER A 190 -5.43 4.49 -12.38
CA SER A 190 -4.29 3.57 -12.37
C SER A 190 -3.54 3.64 -11.03
N ASP A 191 -3.16 2.48 -10.50
CA ASP A 191 -2.42 2.39 -9.24
C ASP A 191 -0.96 2.83 -9.37
N LEU A 192 -0.47 3.03 -10.60
CA LEU A 192 0.85 3.62 -10.84
C LEU A 192 0.98 5.02 -10.22
N ARG A 193 -0.14 5.70 -9.91
CA ARG A 193 -0.16 6.96 -9.16
C ARG A 193 0.39 6.86 -7.73
N PHE A 194 0.47 5.66 -7.16
CA PHE A 194 1.04 5.44 -5.82
C PHE A 194 2.57 5.38 -5.81
N PHE A 195 3.22 5.48 -6.96
CA PHE A 195 4.67 5.29 -7.08
C PHE A 195 5.36 6.58 -7.53
N PRO A 196 6.59 6.85 -7.04
CA PRO A 196 7.42 7.95 -7.51
C PRO A 196 7.97 7.63 -8.91
N MET A 197 7.10 7.73 -9.90
CA MET A 197 7.40 7.46 -11.30
C MET A 197 6.63 8.42 -12.20
N VAL A 198 7.18 8.65 -13.39
CA VAL A 198 6.43 9.29 -14.47
C VAL A 198 5.51 8.22 -15.04
N THR A 199 4.20 8.43 -14.93
CA THR A 199 3.24 7.54 -15.58
C THR A 199 3.20 7.90 -17.06
N PRO A 200 3.42 6.94 -17.98
CA PRO A 200 3.26 7.21 -19.40
C PRO A 200 1.83 7.74 -19.66
N PHE A 201 1.71 8.79 -20.45
CA PHE A 201 0.40 9.20 -20.95
C PHE A 201 -0.05 8.14 -21.97
N THR A 202 -0.89 7.20 -21.56
CA THR A 202 -1.57 6.31 -22.49
C THR A 202 -2.75 7.08 -23.08
N SER A 203 -2.55 7.67 -24.27
CA SER A 203 -3.66 8.16 -25.10
C SER A 203 -4.61 6.99 -25.37
N SER A 204 -5.67 6.88 -24.58
CA SER A 204 -6.80 6.02 -24.93
C SER A 204 -7.53 6.67 -26.09
N GLY A 205 -7.14 6.35 -27.33
CA GLY A 205 -7.83 6.84 -28.53
C GLY A 205 -6.96 6.86 -29.77
N ASP A 206 -6.75 5.69 -30.38
CA ASP A 206 -6.71 5.57 -31.85
C ASP A 206 -6.86 4.08 -32.24
N GLN A 207 -8.07 3.55 -32.02
CA GLN A 207 -8.60 2.53 -32.93
C GLN A 207 -9.47 3.28 -33.94
N VAL A 208 -8.81 3.85 -34.95
CA VAL A 208 -9.46 4.10 -36.24
C VAL A 208 -9.09 2.91 -37.11
N GLU A 209 -9.91 1.86 -37.07
CA GLU A 209 -9.94 0.87 -38.13
C GLU A 209 -10.28 1.59 -39.45
N ARG A 210 -9.42 1.37 -40.45
CA ARG A 210 -9.73 1.61 -41.87
C ARG A 210 -9.83 0.28 -42.57
#